data_AF-A0A5C3QG97-F1
#
_entry.id   AF-A0A5C3QG97-F1
#
_cell.length_a   1.000
_cell.length_b   1.000
_cell.length_c   1.000
_cell.angle_alpha   90.00
_cell.angle_beta   90.00
_cell.angle_gamma   90.00
#
_symmetry.space_group_name_H-M   'P 1'
#
loop_
_entity.id
_entity.type
_entity.pdbx_description
1 polymer ?
#
loop_
_entity_poly.entity_id
_entity_poly.type
_entity_poly.pdbx_seq_one_letter_code
_entity_poly.pdbx_strand_id
1 'polypeptide(L)'
;MLNASFATCREGFISSTALVWFTQLCLVSTDLKLSNIFIPMEGHSVGDRISEFLESGLPLAYEPRLEPLISPEPLITYRSHTLPRVGPSWDEWHLAIDDFGEAVPLEHIRERWGLPVMPSGLRAPEVTLGSIWGQAIDIWALGALFRTRYGTQGKDL
;
A
#
# COMPACT_ATOMS: atom_id res chain seq x y z
N MET A 1 -9.81 8.02 15.08
CA MET A 1 -8.96 7.20 14.21
C MET A 1 -9.41 5.76 14.35
N LEU A 2 -10.16 5.24 13.39
CA LEU A 2 -10.54 3.84 13.33
C LEU A 2 -9.50 3.13 12.46
N ASN A 3 -8.43 2.62 13.07
CA ASN A 3 -7.53 1.69 12.40
C ASN A 3 -8.19 0.31 12.42
N ALA A 4 -8.71 -0.13 11.28
CA ALA A 4 -9.08 -1.52 11.09
C ALA A 4 -7.78 -2.31 10.81
N SER A 5 -7.17 -2.83 11.87
CA SER A 5 -6.11 -3.86 11.74
C SER A 5 -6.75 -5.20 11.33
N PHE A 6 -5.92 -6.23 11.15
CA PHE A 6 -6.26 -7.65 10.98
C PHE A 6 -6.27 -8.22 9.55
N ALA A 7 -5.11 -8.75 9.15
CA ALA A 7 -5.00 -9.96 8.34
C ALA A 7 -3.67 -10.67 8.66
N THR A 8 -3.66 -11.72 9.49
CA THR A 8 -2.49 -12.60 9.67
C THR A 8 -2.31 -13.48 8.44
N CYS A 9 -1.17 -13.37 7.75
CA CYS A 9 -0.78 -14.28 6.68
C CYS A 9 -0.16 -15.56 7.29
N ARG A 10 -0.98 -16.48 7.79
CA ARG A 10 -0.53 -17.87 7.97
C ARG A 10 -0.89 -18.62 6.69
N GLU A 11 0.13 -19.08 5.96
CA GLU A 11 0.00 -19.99 4.80
C GLU A 11 -0.49 -19.37 3.47
N GLY A 12 0.04 -18.19 3.08
CA GLY A 12 -0.14 -17.68 1.70
C GLY A 12 -1.55 -17.20 1.34
N PHE A 13 -2.48 -17.25 2.29
CA PHE A 13 -3.80 -16.64 2.20
C PHE A 13 -3.77 -15.31 2.96
N ILE A 14 -3.85 -14.19 2.24
CA ILE A 14 -4.26 -12.92 2.85
C ILE A 14 -5.70 -13.14 3.30
N SER A 15 -5.93 -13.20 4.61
CA SER A 15 -7.26 -13.37 5.16
C SER A 15 -8.19 -12.29 4.61
N SER A 16 -9.34 -12.69 4.05
CA SER A 16 -10.41 -11.85 3.51
C SER A 16 -11.07 -10.92 4.54
N THR A 17 -10.54 -10.85 5.75
CA THR A 17 -11.12 -10.18 6.92
C THR A 17 -11.36 -8.70 6.70
N ALA A 18 -10.42 -7.98 6.07
CA ALA A 18 -10.59 -6.55 5.80
C ALA A 18 -11.76 -6.29 4.82
N LEU A 19 -11.86 -7.08 3.74
CA LEU A 19 -12.99 -6.98 2.80
C LEU A 19 -14.32 -7.45 3.42
N VAL A 20 -14.27 -8.44 4.32
CA VAL A 20 -15.44 -8.84 5.13
C VAL A 20 -15.88 -7.68 6.01
N TRP A 21 -14.96 -6.91 6.57
CA TRP A 21 -15.25 -5.70 7.35
C TRP A 21 -15.96 -4.64 6.51
N PHE A 22 -15.46 -4.35 5.31
CA PHE A 22 -16.15 -3.47 4.34
C PHE A 22 -17.56 -3.98 4.01
N THR A 23 -17.69 -5.29 3.82
CA THR A 23 -18.98 -5.95 3.57
C THR A 23 -19.96 -5.68 4.71
N GLN A 24 -19.52 -5.88 5.96
CA GLN A 24 -20.31 -5.67 7.17
C GLN A 24 -20.67 -4.21 7.42
N LEU A 25 -19.81 -3.26 7.03
CA LEU A 25 -20.06 -1.83 7.15
C LEU A 25 -20.86 -1.24 5.99
N CYS A 26 -21.31 -2.06 5.03
CA CYS A 26 -21.98 -1.58 3.82
C CYS A 26 -21.14 -0.53 3.06
N LEU A 27 -19.82 -0.70 3.01
CA LEU A 27 -18.89 0.15 2.28
C LEU A 27 -18.29 -0.61 1.09
N VAL A 28 -17.96 0.13 0.03
CA VAL A 28 -17.13 -0.33 -1.10
C VAL A 28 -15.86 0.52 -1.13
N SER A 29 -14.67 -0.09 -1.19
CA SER A 29 -13.41 0.66 -1.24
C SER A 29 -13.25 1.41 -2.57
N THR A 30 -13.59 0.75 -3.68
CA THR A 30 -13.48 1.27 -5.06
C THR A 30 -12.07 1.62 -5.54
N ASP A 31 -11.05 1.70 -4.68
CA ASP A 31 -9.66 2.02 -5.03
C ASP A 31 -8.64 1.03 -4.44
N LEU A 32 -9.01 -0.26 -4.40
CA LEU A 32 -8.11 -1.30 -3.90
C LEU A 32 -6.92 -1.54 -4.86
N LYS A 33 -5.71 -1.23 -4.41
CA LYS A 33 -4.44 -1.37 -5.16
C LYS A 33 -3.26 -1.61 -4.22
N LEU A 34 -2.11 -2.07 -4.75
CA LEU A 34 -0.92 -2.38 -3.92
C LEU A 34 -0.42 -1.17 -3.13
N SER A 35 -0.55 0.06 -3.64
CA SER A 35 -0.13 1.26 -2.91
C SER A 35 -1.02 1.59 -1.70
N ASN A 36 -2.20 0.96 -1.61
CA ASN A 36 -3.16 1.15 -0.54
C ASN A 36 -3.19 -0.06 0.41
N ILE A 37 -2.29 -1.03 0.21
CA ILE A 37 -2.10 -2.19 1.09
C ILE A 37 -0.74 -2.05 1.77
N PHE A 38 -0.78 -1.96 3.08
CA PHE A 38 0.38 -1.71 3.93
C PHE A 38 0.70 -2.92 4.80
N ILE A 39 1.98 -3.04 5.16
CA ILE A 39 2.44 -3.95 6.22
C ILE A 39 2.73 -3.06 7.43
N PRO A 40 1.92 -3.11 8.50
CA PRO A 40 2.20 -2.37 9.72
C PRO A 40 3.57 -2.80 10.27
N MET A 41 4.44 -1.81 10.51
CA MET A 41 5.71 -2.02 11.19
C MET A 41 5.48 -1.86 12.69
N GLU A 42 4.77 -2.82 13.29
CA GLU A 42 4.46 -2.81 14.72
C GLU A 42 5.52 -3.59 15.51
N GLY A 43 6.06 -2.98 16.57
CA GLY A 43 6.99 -3.61 17.52
C GLY A 43 8.20 -2.74 17.87
N HIS A 44 8.66 -2.83 19.12
CA HIS A 44 9.84 -2.09 19.63
C HIS A 44 11.11 -2.36 18.81
N SER A 45 11.22 -3.53 18.18
CA SER A 45 12.38 -3.95 17.39
C SER A 45 12.62 -3.14 16.11
N VAL A 46 11.60 -2.49 15.53
CA VAL A 46 11.80 -1.66 14.32
C VAL A 46 12.47 -0.33 14.69
N GLY A 47 11.97 0.34 15.74
CA GLY A 47 12.54 1.58 16.24
C GLY A 47 13.99 1.39 16.70
N ASP A 48 14.26 0.31 17.42
CA ASP A 48 15.61 -0.01 17.90
C ASP A 48 16.59 -0.25 16.74
N ARG A 49 16.16 -0.96 15.69
CA ARG A 49 17.00 -1.20 14.49
C ARG A 49 17.24 0.04 13.65
N ILE A 50 16.26 0.94 13.58
CA ILE A 50 16.43 2.25 12.93
C ILE A 50 17.43 3.08 13.76
N SER A 51 17.27 3.12 15.08
CA SER A 51 18.19 3.84 15.97
C SER A 51 19.61 3.30 15.88
N GLU A 52 19.80 1.97 15.95
CA GLU A 52 21.11 1.32 15.77
C GLU A 52 21.74 1.66 14.40
N PHE A 53 20.94 1.70 13.33
CA PHE A 53 21.42 2.11 12.02
C PHE A 53 21.83 3.60 11.98
N LEU A 54 21.07 4.48 12.62
CA LEU A 54 21.40 5.89 12.73
C LEU A 54 22.64 6.14 13.60
N GLU A 55 22.86 5.32 14.63
CA GLU A 55 24.02 5.41 15.53
C GLU A 55 25.29 4.81 14.90
N SER A 56 25.16 3.75 14.11
CA SER A 56 26.30 3.07 13.46
C SER A 56 26.75 3.73 12.15
N GLY A 57 25.88 4.48 11.48
CA GLY A 57 26.16 5.13 10.20
C GLY A 57 26.43 6.63 10.32
N LEU A 58 27.65 7.08 9.97
CA LEU A 58 27.87 8.51 9.70
C LEU A 58 27.09 8.90 8.42
N PRO A 59 26.32 10.00 8.43
CA PRO A 59 25.69 10.52 7.22
C PRO A 59 26.75 10.75 6.14
N LEU A 60 26.62 10.08 4.99
CA LEU A 60 27.53 10.31 3.88
C LEU A 60 27.14 11.61 3.17
N ALA A 61 28.03 12.59 3.17
CA ALA A 61 27.89 13.79 2.37
C ALA A 61 28.56 13.60 0.98
N TYR A 62 28.05 14.29 -0.03
CA TYR A 62 28.83 14.57 -1.22
C TYR A 62 29.94 15.58 -0.89
N GLU A 63 30.96 15.62 -1.75
CA GLU A 63 31.97 16.69 -1.73
C GLU A 63 31.26 18.07 -1.70
N PRO A 64 31.63 18.97 -0.77
CA PRO A 64 31.00 20.29 -0.69
C PRO A 64 31.13 21.04 -2.02
N ARG A 65 30.01 21.53 -2.53
CA ARG A 65 29.97 22.26 -3.80
C ARG A 65 30.05 23.77 -3.54
N LEU A 66 30.97 24.46 -4.22
CA LEU A 66 31.08 25.91 -4.17
C LEU A 66 30.23 26.52 -5.28
N GLU A 67 29.13 27.16 -4.90
CA GLU A 67 28.26 27.92 -5.82
C GLU A 67 28.00 29.32 -5.26
N PRO A 68 28.94 30.26 -5.48
CA PRO A 68 28.88 31.62 -4.93
C PRO A 68 27.63 32.42 -5.32
N LEU A 69 26.95 32.00 -6.39
CA LEU A 69 25.70 32.61 -6.85
C LEU A 69 24.49 32.23 -5.98
N ILE A 70 24.57 31.09 -5.27
CA ILE A 70 23.50 30.55 -4.42
C ILE A 70 23.81 30.81 -2.95
N SER A 71 25.05 30.52 -2.54
CA SER A 71 25.52 30.73 -1.17
C SER A 71 27.00 31.11 -1.18
N PRO A 72 27.42 32.08 -0.35
CA PRO A 72 28.84 32.36 -0.12
C PRO A 72 29.55 31.21 0.62
N GLU A 73 28.80 30.29 1.23
CA GLU A 73 29.33 29.12 1.96
C GLU A 73 29.23 27.84 1.11
N PRO A 74 30.10 26.83 1.33
CA PRO A 74 30.02 25.55 0.65
C PRO A 74 28.67 24.86 0.87
N LEU A 75 28.02 24.44 -0.22
CA LEU A 75 26.78 23.69 -0.17
C LEU A 75 27.09 22.23 0.20
N ILE A 76 26.64 21.83 1.39
CA ILE A 76 26.73 20.45 1.86
C ILE A 76 25.43 19.73 1.47
N THR A 77 25.56 18.65 0.71
CA THR A 77 24.44 17.79 0.34
C THR A 77 24.67 16.38 0.86
N TYR A 78 23.65 15.79 1.46
CA TYR A 78 23.72 14.45 2.01
C TYR A 78 23.20 13.42 1.01
N ARG A 79 23.81 12.23 1.03
CA ARG A 79 23.41 11.09 0.19
C ARG A 79 22.21 10.42 0.83
N SER A 80 21.22 10.05 0.01
CA SER A 80 20.15 9.18 0.49
C SER A 80 20.72 7.78 0.74
N HIS A 81 20.44 7.25 1.93
CA HIS A 81 20.70 5.85 2.26
C HIS A 81 19.37 5.10 2.34
N THR A 82 19.31 3.95 1.69
CA THR A 82 18.23 3.00 1.93
C THR A 82 18.27 2.59 3.39
N LEU A 83 17.14 2.68 4.08
CA LEU A 83 17.00 2.08 5.41
C LEU A 83 17.37 0.60 5.34
N PRO A 84 17.95 0.02 6.41
CA PRO A 84 18.14 -1.41 6.49
C PRO A 84 16.79 -2.10 6.29
N ARG A 85 16.79 -3.37 5.90
CA ARG A 85 15.54 -4.13 5.75
C ARG A 85 14.90 -4.31 7.14
N VAL A 86 14.13 -3.32 7.55
CA VAL A 86 13.29 -3.31 8.75
C VAL A 86 11.88 -3.69 8.35
N GLY A 87 11.33 -4.67 9.05
CA GLY A 87 10.02 -5.23 8.77
C GLY A 87 9.87 -6.61 9.38
N PRO A 88 8.63 -7.06 9.61
CA PRO A 88 8.35 -8.38 10.17
C PRO A 88 8.85 -9.51 9.26
N SER A 89 9.13 -10.66 9.86
CA SER A 89 9.37 -11.90 9.10
C SER A 89 8.12 -12.26 8.28
N TRP A 90 8.27 -13.01 7.19
CA TRP A 90 7.14 -13.34 6.30
C TRP A 90 5.97 -14.02 7.03
N ASP A 91 6.26 -14.74 8.11
CA ASP A 91 5.27 -15.46 8.94
C ASP A 91 4.49 -14.54 9.89
N GLU A 92 4.91 -13.28 10.03
CA GLU A 92 4.33 -12.26 10.90
C GLU A 92 3.68 -11.12 10.08
N TRP A 93 3.44 -11.34 8.79
CA TRP A 93 2.84 -10.31 7.95
C TRP A 93 1.38 -10.12 8.30
N HIS A 94 1.14 -8.99 8.97
CA HIS A 94 -0.18 -8.38 9.04
C HIS A 94 -0.35 -7.43 7.87
N LEU A 95 -1.44 -7.53 7.12
CA LEU A 95 -1.76 -6.55 6.09
C LEU A 95 -2.86 -5.61 6.59
N ALA A 96 -2.71 -4.34 6.27
CA ALA A 96 -3.69 -3.29 6.50
C ALA A 96 -4.08 -2.65 5.17
N ILE A 97 -5.37 -2.32 5.03
CA ILE A 97 -5.87 -1.50 3.93
C ILE A 97 -5.97 -0.07 4.48
N ASP A 98 -5.49 0.90 3.71
CA ASP A 98 -5.62 2.33 4.02
C ASP A 98 -6.14 3.07 2.77
N ASP A 99 -6.24 4.39 2.88
CA ASP A 99 -6.74 5.30 1.87
C ASP A 99 -8.20 5.02 1.48
N PHE A 100 -9.08 5.43 2.39
CA PHE A 100 -10.53 5.35 2.23
C PHE A 100 -11.14 6.58 1.54
N GLY A 101 -10.32 7.42 0.89
CA GLY A 101 -10.78 8.67 0.27
C GLY A 101 -11.81 8.45 -0.85
N GLU A 102 -11.71 7.32 -1.55
CA GLU A 102 -12.64 6.92 -2.60
C GLU A 102 -13.68 5.89 -2.13
N ALA A 103 -13.74 5.57 -0.83
CA ALA A 103 -14.70 4.61 -0.33
C ALA A 103 -16.14 5.15 -0.47
N VAL A 104 -17.05 4.31 -0.95
CA VAL A 104 -18.45 4.67 -1.23
C VAL A 104 -19.38 3.80 -0.38
N PRO A 105 -20.27 4.40 0.44
CA PRO A 105 -21.35 3.66 1.09
C PRO A 105 -22.29 3.03 0.08
N LEU A 106 -22.76 1.83 0.36
CA LEU A 106 -23.61 1.02 -0.53
C LEU A 106 -24.86 1.79 -0.98
N GLU A 107 -25.43 2.60 -0.08
CA GLU A 107 -26.58 3.47 -0.35
C GLU A 107 -26.30 4.58 -1.38
N HIS A 108 -25.04 5.03 -1.50
CA HIS A 108 -24.61 6.10 -2.42
C HIS A 108 -24.06 5.59 -3.75
N ILE A 109 -24.04 4.27 -4.01
CA ILE A 109 -23.49 3.72 -5.27
C ILE A 109 -24.17 4.29 -6.51
N ARG A 110 -25.49 4.52 -6.44
CA ARG A 110 -26.26 5.04 -7.59
C ARG A 110 -25.79 6.42 -8.03
N GLU A 111 -25.29 7.23 -7.10
CA GLU A 111 -24.76 8.57 -7.38
C GLU A 111 -23.41 8.53 -8.11
N ARG A 112 -22.71 7.40 -7.98
CA ARG A 112 -21.39 7.15 -8.59
C ARG A 112 -21.48 6.22 -9.81
N TRP A 113 -22.68 5.85 -10.24
CA TRP A 113 -22.89 4.97 -11.37
C TRP A 113 -22.48 5.63 -12.70
N GLY A 114 -21.79 4.87 -13.56
CA GLY A 114 -21.26 5.36 -14.84
C GLY A 114 -19.96 6.16 -14.72
N LEU A 115 -19.49 6.45 -13.50
CA LEU A 115 -18.17 7.05 -13.28
C LEU A 115 -17.07 5.98 -13.38
N PRO A 116 -15.87 6.35 -13.83
CA PRO A 116 -14.73 5.44 -13.89
C PRO A 116 -14.17 5.23 -12.48
N VAL A 117 -14.83 4.37 -11.70
CA VAL A 117 -14.30 3.88 -10.43
C VAL A 117 -13.26 2.79 -10.68
N MET A 118 -12.42 2.51 -9.69
CA MET A 118 -11.31 1.57 -9.74
C MET A 118 -10.12 1.96 -10.63
N PRO A 119 -8.89 1.59 -10.20
CA PRO A 119 -7.71 1.64 -11.04
C PRO A 119 -7.91 0.85 -12.33
N SER A 120 -7.53 1.43 -13.48
CA SER A 120 -7.82 0.86 -14.80
C SER A 120 -7.32 -0.58 -14.99
N GLY A 121 -6.20 -0.96 -14.36
CA GLY A 121 -5.64 -2.32 -14.44
C GLY A 121 -6.30 -3.35 -13.51
N LEU A 122 -7.16 -2.91 -12.59
CA LEU A 122 -7.82 -3.75 -11.58
C LEU A 122 -9.35 -3.67 -11.68
N ARG A 123 -9.86 -2.92 -12.67
CA ARG A 123 -11.29 -2.62 -12.82
C ARG A 123 -12.10 -3.88 -13.10
N ALA A 124 -13.22 -4.01 -12.39
CA ALA A 124 -14.17 -5.09 -12.58
C ALA A 124 -14.93 -4.95 -13.91
N PRO A 125 -15.40 -6.07 -14.50
CA PRO A 125 -16.10 -6.03 -15.78
C PRO A 125 -17.41 -5.24 -15.69
N GLU A 126 -18.18 -5.34 -14.61
CA GLU A 126 -19.42 -4.59 -14.41
C GLU A 126 -19.20 -3.07 -14.40
N VAL A 127 -18.09 -2.60 -13.84
CA VAL A 127 -17.72 -1.18 -13.88
C VAL A 127 -17.34 -0.78 -15.31
N THR A 128 -16.57 -1.62 -15.99
CA THR A 128 -16.13 -1.39 -17.38
C THR A 128 -17.31 -1.34 -18.36
N LEU A 129 -18.32 -2.18 -18.14
CA LEU A 129 -19.53 -2.26 -18.94
C LEU A 129 -20.57 -1.21 -18.56
N GLY A 130 -20.30 -0.35 -17.57
CA GLY A 130 -21.26 0.65 -17.09
C GLY A 130 -22.49 0.03 -16.40
N SER A 131 -22.39 -1.19 -15.89
CA SER A 131 -23.44 -1.83 -15.09
C SER A 131 -23.42 -1.31 -13.65
N ILE A 132 -24.52 -1.55 -12.91
CA ILE A 132 -24.52 -1.33 -11.46
C ILE A 132 -23.49 -2.27 -10.83
N TRP A 133 -22.69 -1.72 -9.92
CA TRP A 133 -21.66 -2.42 -9.19
C TRP A 133 -21.94 -2.41 -7.68
N GLY A 134 -21.16 -3.16 -6.92
CA GLY A 134 -21.29 -3.29 -5.47
C GLY A 134 -20.00 -3.79 -4.85
N GLN A 135 -20.07 -4.30 -3.63
CA GLN A 135 -18.89 -4.78 -2.87
C GLN A 135 -18.08 -5.88 -3.58
N ALA A 136 -18.69 -6.58 -4.55
CA ALA A 136 -18.02 -7.58 -5.37
C ALA A 136 -16.83 -7.03 -6.17
N ILE A 137 -16.82 -5.73 -6.48
CA ILE A 137 -15.71 -5.13 -7.23
C ILE A 137 -14.40 -5.12 -6.43
N ASP A 138 -14.47 -5.02 -5.10
CA ASP A 138 -13.28 -5.06 -4.25
C ASP A 138 -12.69 -6.48 -4.19
N ILE A 139 -13.55 -7.51 -4.22
CA ILE A 139 -13.14 -8.91 -4.35
C ILE A 139 -12.47 -9.16 -5.70
N TRP A 140 -13.03 -8.60 -6.78
CA TRP A 140 -12.40 -8.66 -8.10
C TRP A 140 -11.01 -8.02 -8.11
N ALA A 141 -10.89 -6.79 -7.57
CA ALA A 141 -9.61 -6.09 -7.48
C ALA A 141 -8.57 -6.90 -6.70
N LEU A 142 -8.96 -7.52 -5.58
CA LEU A 142 -8.07 -8.40 -4.80
C LEU A 142 -7.58 -9.60 -5.64
N GLY A 143 -8.47 -10.25 -6.39
CA GLY A 143 -8.09 -11.34 -7.29
C GLY A 143 -7.13 -10.89 -8.40
N ALA A 144 -7.37 -9.72 -8.98
CA ALA A 144 -6.48 -9.12 -9.99
C ALA A 144 -5.09 -8.77 -9.42
N LEU A 145 -5.02 -8.31 -8.18
CA LEU A 145 -3.76 -8.04 -7.46
C LEU A 145 -2.93 -9.32 -7.25
N PHE A 146 -3.56 -10.43 -6.87
CA PHE A 146 -2.85 -11.71 -6.77
C PHE A 146 -2.35 -12.18 -8.14
N ARG A 147 -3.19 -12.10 -9.17
CA ARG A 147 -2.81 -12.53 -10.52
C ARG A 147 -1.62 -11.75 -11.06
N THR A 148 -1.60 -10.42 -10.89
CA THR A 148 -0.50 -9.59 -11.39
C THR A 148 0.84 -9.93 -10.74
N ARG A 149 0.84 -10.42 -9.49
CA ARG A 149 2.06 -10.88 -8.79
C ARG A 149 2.53 -12.28 -9.19
N TYR A 150 1.62 -13.21 -9.50
CA TYR A 150 1.99 -14.58 -9.88
C TYR A 150 2.18 -14.78 -11.39
N GLY A 151 1.61 -13.91 -12.23
CA GLY A 151 1.72 -14.00 -13.70
C GLY A 151 3.07 -13.61 -14.28
N THR A 152 3.95 -12.98 -13.50
CA THR A 152 5.31 -12.57 -13.91
C THR A 152 6.40 -13.60 -13.56
N GLN A 153 6.12 -14.61 -12.72
CA GLN A 153 7.11 -15.66 -12.39
C GLN A 153 7.21 -16.79 -13.44
N GLY A 154 6.47 -16.71 -14.55
CA GLY A 154 6.42 -17.77 -15.57
C GLY A 154 7.11 -17.45 -16.90
N LYS A 155 7.94 -16.41 -16.99
CA LYS A 155 8.60 -16.02 -18.26
C LYS A 155 10.12 -16.04 -18.29
N ASP A 156 10.77 -16.42 -17.19
CA ASP A 156 12.23 -16.58 -17.14
C ASP A 156 12.60 -17.93 -16.50
N LEU A 157 12.42 -19.02 -17.27
CA LEU A 157 13.13 -20.30 -17.11
C LEU A 157 13.40 -20.88 -18.50
#